data_AF-A0A2G8D3S6-F1
#
_entry.id   AF-A0A2G8D3S6-F1
#
_cell.length_a   1.000
_cell.length_b   1.000
_cell.length_c   1.000
_cell.angle_alpha   90.00
_cell.angle_beta   90.00
_cell.angle_gamma   90.00
#
_symmetry.space_group_name_H-M   'P 1'
#
loop_
_entity.id
_entity.type
_entity.pdbx_description
1 polymer ?
#
loop_
_entity_poly.entity_id
_entity_poly.type
_entity_poly.pdbx_seq_one_letter_code
_entity_poly.pdbx_strand_id
1 'polypeptide(L)' 'MSIRERHDLGPERSRFDAGSAAETIAELDAQYAAGEIDRHAYLVKKQSLVRLFLKATTSPTRRPPRWETEL' A
#
# COMPACT_ATOMS: atom_id res chain seq x y z
N MET A 1 -26.01 15.08 7.89
CA MET A 1 -25.20 14.97 6.66
C MET A 1 -24.89 13.51 6.42
N SER A 2 -25.45 12.89 5.38
CA SER A 2 -25.19 11.48 5.05
C SER A 2 -23.99 11.40 4.10
N ILE A 3 -22.94 10.69 4.52
CA ILE A 3 -21.83 10.35 3.63
C ILE A 3 -22.37 9.26 2.69
N ARG A 4 -22.68 9.63 1.45
CA ARG A 4 -22.99 8.65 0.40
C ARG A 4 -21.70 7.92 0.06
N GLU A 5 -21.62 6.61 0.33
CA GLU A 5 -20.57 5.73 -0.19
C GLU A 5 -20.60 5.83 -1.72
N ARG A 6 -19.65 6.58 -2.29
CA ARG A 6 -19.42 6.59 -3.74
C ARG A 6 -18.67 5.32 -4.09
N HIS A 7 -19.35 4.39 -4.74
CA HIS A 7 -18.78 3.20 -5.39
C HIS A 7 -18.05 3.53 -6.72
N ASP A 8 -17.55 4.75 -6.91
CA ASP A 8 -16.82 5.17 -8.12
C ASP A 8 -15.33 4.75 -8.12
N LEU A 9 -14.88 4.02 -7.09
CA LEU A 9 -13.55 3.42 -7.07
C LEU A 9 -13.65 1.98 -7.56
N GLY A 10 -13.89 1.83 -8.87
CA GLY A 10 -13.75 0.55 -9.55
C GLY A 10 -12.34 -0.06 -9.36
N PRO A 11 -12.21 -1.39 -9.46
CA PRO A 11 -10.95 -2.11 -9.22
C PRO A 11 -9.78 -1.70 -10.14
N GLU A 12 -10.04 -0.94 -11.22
CA GLU A 12 -9.03 -0.45 -12.16
C GLU A 12 -8.07 0.63 -11.63
N ARG A 13 -8.28 1.16 -10.41
CA ARG A 13 -7.44 2.26 -9.88
C ARG A 13 -6.40 1.87 -8.85
N SER A 14 -6.24 0.58 -8.51
CA SER A 14 -5.03 0.13 -7.80
C SER A 14 -3.87 0.02 -8.78
N ARG A 15 -3.38 1.16 -9.29
CA ARG A 15 -2.23 1.25 -10.21
C ARG A 15 -0.90 0.81 -9.59
N PHE A 16 -0.91 0.40 -8.33
CA PHE A 16 0.25 -0.15 -7.66
C PHE A 16 0.24 -1.66 -7.89
N ASP A 17 0.63 -2.05 -9.09
CA ASP A 17 0.84 -3.45 -9.44
C ASP A 17 2.00 -4.00 -8.61
N ALA A 18 1.86 -5.24 -8.15
CA ALA A 18 2.87 -5.90 -7.34
C ALA A 18 4.23 -6.01 -8.07
N GLY A 19 4.21 -6.08 -9.41
CA GLY A 19 5.40 -6.07 -10.26
C GLY A 19 6.17 -4.76 -10.18
N SER A 20 5.52 -3.62 -10.40
CA SER A 20 6.16 -2.30 -10.30
C SER A 20 6.70 -1.98 -8.91
N ALA A 21 6.09 -2.54 -7.86
CA ALA A 21 6.58 -2.38 -6.49
C ALA A 21 7.95 -3.04 -6.27
N ALA A 22 8.13 -4.25 -6.82
CA ALA A 22 9.39 -4.98 -6.71
C ALA A 22 10.53 -4.26 -7.44
N GLU A 23 10.26 -3.74 -8.64
CA GLU A 23 11.20 -2.93 -9.43
C GLU A 23 11.62 -1.67 -8.67
N THR A 24 10.66 -0.95 -8.08
CA THR A 24 10.92 0.27 -7.32
C THR A 24 11.77 0.01 -6.07
N ILE A 25 11.56 -1.14 -5.40
CA ILE A 25 12.37 -1.53 -4.24
C ILE A 25 13.81 -1.89 -4.67
N ALA A 26 13.96 -2.62 -5.79
CA ALA A 26 15.28 -2.97 -6.31
C ALA A 26 16.10 -1.73 -6.72
N GLU A 27 15.44 -0.74 -7.34
CA GLU A 27 16.08 0.55 -7.66
C GLU A 27 16.53 1.29 -6.40
N LEU A 28 15.68 1.32 -5.36
CA LEU A 28 16.01 1.96 -4.08
C LEU A 28 17.19 1.26 -3.38
N ASP A 29 17.23 -0.07 -3.41
CA ASP A 29 18.34 -0.87 -2.87
C ASP A 29 19.65 -0.58 -3.64
N ALA A 30 19.57 -0.40 -4.97
CA ALA A 30 20.73 -0.04 -5.80
C ALA A 30 21.26 1.37 -5.48
N GLN A 31 20.39 2.38 -5.32
CA GLN A 31 20.79 3.74 -4.93
C GLN A 31 21.49 3.76 -3.58
N TYR A 32 21.02 2.96 -2.61
CA TYR A 32 21.66 2.83 -1.30
C TYR A 32 23.03 2.14 -1.40
N ALA A 33 23.14 1.06 -2.19
CA ALA A 33 24.40 0.36 -2.41
C ALA A 33 25.44 1.24 -3.14
N ALA A 34 25.00 2.11 -4.04
CA ALA A 34 25.82 3.10 -4.72
C ALA A 34 26.22 4.29 -3.81
N GLY A 35 25.63 4.40 -2.61
CA GLY A 35 25.88 5.51 -1.69
C GLY A 35 25.22 6.83 -2.10
N GLU A 36 24.27 6.80 -3.04
CA GLU A 36 23.54 7.99 -3.51
C GLU A 36 22.53 8.51 -2.48
N ILE A 37 22.11 7.64 -1.56
CA ILE A 37 21.20 7.97 -0.47
C ILE A 37 21.75 7.52 0.87
N ASP A 38 21.50 8.32 1.90
CA ASP A 38 21.86 7.96 3.27
C ASP A 38 20.93 6.86 3.82
N ARG A 39 21.39 6.20 4.90
CA ARG A 39 20.65 5.10 5.54
C ARG A 39 19.27 5.52 6.05
N HIS A 40 19.11 6.75 6.54
CA HIS A 40 17.82 7.23 7.04
C HIS A 40 16.85 7.46 5.89
N ALA A 41 17.29 8.13 4.81
CA ALA A 41 16.50 8.31 3.59
C ALA A 41 16.06 6.96 2.99
N TYR A 42 16.96 5.98 2.94
CA TYR A 42 16.66 4.62 2.52
C TYR A 42 15.53 3.99 3.33
N LEU A 43 15.64 3.99 4.67
CA LEU A 43 14.64 3.37 5.55
C LEU A 43 13.26 4.03 5.43
N VAL A 44 13.21 5.36 5.34
CA VAL A 44 11.95 6.12 5.19
C VAL A 44 11.27 5.79 3.86
N LYS A 45 12.04 5.79 2.76
CA LYS A 45 11.52 5.44 1.43
C LYS A 45 11.02 3.99 1.38
N LYS A 46 11.80 3.04 1.91
CA LYS A 46 11.44 1.62 1.96
C LYS A 46 10.18 1.38 2.79
N GLN A 47 10.05 2.01 3.95
CA GLN A 47 8.85 1.90 4.79
C GLN A 47 7.60 2.42 4.08
N SER A 48 7.73 3.54 3.37
CA SER A 48 6.62 4.14 2.62
C SER A 48 6.14 3.24 1.48
N LEU A 49 7.08 2.66 0.72
CA LEU A 49 6.78 1.70 -0.35
C LEU A 49 6.08 0.45 0.17
N VAL A 50 6.56 -0.13 1.27
CA VAL A 50 5.92 -1.32 1.89
C VAL A 50 4.49 -1.01 2.34
N ARG A 51 4.26 0.15 2.96
CA ARG A 51 2.89 0.56 3.35
C ARG A 51 1.97 0.71 2.15
N LEU A 52 2.47 1.32 1.06
CA LEU A 52 1.70 1.48 -0.16
C LEU A 52 1.37 0.14 -0.80
N PHE A 53 2.35 -0.78 -0.84
CA PHE A 53 2.16 -2.16 -1.28
C PHE A 53 1.08 -2.86 -0.48
N LEU A 54 1.20 -2.88 0.85
CA LEU A 54 0.21 -3.53 1.72
C LEU A 54 -1.18 -2.94 1.51
N LYS A 55 -1.29 -1.62 1.34
CA LYS A 55 -2.57 -0.96 1.05
C LYS A 55 -3.16 -1.38 -0.29
N ALA A 56 -2.32 -1.60 -1.29
CA ALA A 56 -2.73 -1.97 -2.64
C ALA A 56 -3.07 -3.46 -2.79
N THR A 57 -2.37 -4.33 -2.07
CA THR A 57 -2.51 -5.79 -2.17
C THR A 57 -3.41 -6.39 -1.11
N THR A 58 -3.63 -5.70 0.01
CA THR A 58 -4.54 -6.18 1.06
C THR A 58 -5.94 -5.63 0.81
N SER A 59 -6.89 -6.52 0.54
CA SER A 59 -8.31 -6.18 0.60
C SER A 59 -8.75 -6.14 2.06
N PRO A 60 -9.13 -4.98 2.61
CA PRO A 60 -9.55 -4.91 4.00
C PRO A 60 -10.87 -5.67 4.18
N THR A 61 -10.84 -6.78 4.92
CA THR A 61 -12.07 -7.45 5.34
C THR A 61 -12.74 -6.61 6.43
N ARG A 62 -13.90 -6.00 6.14
CA ARG A 62 -14.72 -5.39 7.20
C ARG A 62 -15.11 -6.51 8.16
N ARG A 63 -14.70 -6.40 9.43
CA ARG A 63 -15.19 -7.30 10.48
C ARG A 63 -16.70 -7.04 10.62
N PRO A 64 -17.55 -8.08 10.55
CA PRO A 64 -18.98 -7.88 10.72
C PRO A 64 -19.24 -7.25 12.09
N PRO A 65 -20.19 -6.32 12.20
CA PRO A 65 -20.61 -5.79 13.48
C PRO A 65 -21.00 -6.93 14.43
N ARG A 66 -20.59 -6.83 15.69
CA ARG A 66 -20.84 -7.88 16.71
C ARG A 66 -22.33 -8.24 16.87
N TRP A 67 -23.23 -7.33 16.52
CA TRP A 67 -24.68 -7.54 16.59
C TRP A 67 -25.26 -8.41 15.47
N GLU A 68 -24.53 -8.67 14.37
CA GLU A 68 -24.96 -9.59 13.32
C GLU A 68 -24.68 -11.07 13.65
N THR A 69 -23.85 -11.34 14.67
CA THR A 69 -23.45 -12.71 15.05
C THR A 69 -24.34 -13.31 16.14
N GLU A 70 -25.34 -12.56 16.63
CA GLU A 70 -26.24 -12.96 17.72
C GLU A 70 -27.67 -13.31 17.25
N LEU A 71 -27.89 -13.47 15.95
CA LEU A 71 -29.13 -13.98 15.34
C LEU A 71 -28.90 -15.34 14.66
#